data_AF-A0A350WPD3-F1
#
_entry.id   AF-A0A350WPD3-F1
#
_cell.length_a   1.000
_cell.length_b   1.000
_cell.length_c   1.000
_cell.angle_alpha   90.00
_cell.angle_beta   90.00
_cell.angle_gamma   90.00
#
_symmetry.space_group_name_H-M   'P 1'
#
loop_
_entity.id
_entity.type
_entity.pdbx_description
1 polymer ?
#
loop_
_entity_poly.entity_id
_entity_poly.type
_entity_poly.pdbx_seq_one_letter_code
_entity_poly.pdbx_strand_id
1 'polypeptide(L)'
;MEKPSFGFVLVFILLSLLFLSNSYKLWFKTDAYYQELRDSLDRTPGYFKNFFSRRIENRRRWETEQKIFSLFGIAAVLIANVMVIRAYLG
;
A
#
# COMPACT_ATOMS: atom_id res chain seq x y z
N MET A 1 3.18 29.16 -8.62
CA MET A 1 3.11 27.69 -8.46
C MET A 1 2.10 27.19 -9.46
N GLU A 2 2.50 26.30 -10.36
CA GLU A 2 1.57 25.71 -11.32
C GLU A 2 0.60 24.77 -10.60
N LYS A 3 -0.69 24.89 -10.88
CA LYS A 3 -1.70 23.98 -10.34
C LYS A 3 -1.50 22.59 -10.96
N PRO A 4 -1.52 21.50 -10.18
CA PRO A 4 -1.44 20.16 -10.73
C PRO A 4 -2.60 19.90 -11.70
N SER A 5 -2.35 19.11 -12.75
CA SER A 5 -3.40 18.75 -13.70
C SER A 5 -4.47 17.87 -13.03
N PHE A 6 -5.72 17.97 -13.48
CA PHE A 6 -6.79 17.12 -12.97
C PHE A 6 -6.47 15.62 -13.12
N GLY A 7 -5.87 15.24 -14.26
CA GLY A 7 -5.46 13.85 -14.51
C GLY A 7 -4.44 13.35 -13.48
N PHE A 8 -3.46 14.18 -13.11
CA PHE A 8 -2.50 13.85 -12.06
C PHE A 8 -3.20 13.65 -10.71
N VAL A 9 -4.08 14.57 -10.32
CA VAL A 9 -4.82 14.50 -9.05
C VAL A 9 -5.69 13.24 -8.99
N LEU A 10 -6.38 12.92 -10.09
CA LEU A 10 -7.22 11.73 -10.18
C LEU A 10 -6.41 10.44 -10.00
N VAL A 11 -5.30 10.29 -10.74
CA VAL A 11 -4.42 9.12 -10.61
C VAL A 11 -3.87 9.02 -9.18
N PHE A 12 -3.48 10.15 -8.59
CA PHE A 12 -2.96 10.18 -7.22
C PHE A 12 -3.98 9.69 -6.18
N ILE A 13 -5.23 10.14 -6.30
CA ILE A 13 -6.33 9.71 -5.43
C ILE A 13 -6.62 8.22 -5.63
N LEU A 14 -6.63 7.73 -6.87
CA LEU A 14 -6.85 6.30 -7.15
C LEU A 14 -5.75 5.43 -6.53
N LEU A 15 -4.48 5.83 -6.65
CA LEU A 15 -3.37 5.12 -6.00
C LEU A 15 -3.49 5.16 -4.46
N SER A 16 -3.93 6.28 -3.91
CA SER A 16 -4.21 6.42 -2.48
C SER A 16 -5.31 5.46 -2.01
N LEU A 17 -6.40 5.35 -2.77
CA LEU A 17 -7.50 4.43 -2.47
C LEU A 17 -7.06 2.97 -2.55
N LEU A 18 -6.23 2.61 -3.53
CA LEU A 18 -5.64 1.26 -3.62
C LEU A 18 -4.79 0.94 -2.40
N PHE A 19 -3.93 1.88 -1.98
CA PHE A 19 -3.11 1.71 -0.77
C PHE A 19 -3.96 1.53 0.49
N LEU A 20 -4.99 2.35 0.66
CA LEU A 20 -5.91 2.27 1.80
C LEU A 20 -6.72 0.98 1.80
N SER A 21 -7.16 0.51 0.62
CA SER A 21 -7.85 -0.77 0.46
C SER A 21 -6.97 -1.96 0.88
N ASN A 22 -5.71 -1.96 0.44
CA ASN A 22 -4.73 -2.99 0.86
C ASN A 22 -4.44 -2.93 2.35
N SER A 23 -4.33 -1.72 2.91
CA SER A 23 -4.19 -1.54 4.36
C SER A 23 -5.41 -2.09 5.10
N TYR A 24 -6.63 -1.79 4.64
CA TYR A 24 -7.84 -2.35 5.24
C TYR A 24 -7.84 -3.89 5.21
N LYS A 25 -7.49 -4.51 4.08
CA LYS A 25 -7.36 -5.98 3.99
C LYS A 25 -6.32 -6.52 4.99
N LEU A 26 -5.17 -5.85 5.13
CA LEU A 26 -4.13 -6.23 6.08
C LEU A 26 -4.59 -6.18 7.55
N TRP A 27 -5.47 -5.24 7.90
CA TRP A 27 -5.94 -5.08 9.29
C TRP A 27 -7.12 -5.98 9.65
N PHE A 28 -8.04 -6.21 8.70
CA PHE A 28 -9.34 -6.86 8.98
C PHE A 28 -9.55 -8.19 8.25
N LYS A 29 -8.76 -8.49 7.22
CA LYS A 29 -8.84 -9.72 6.42
C LYS A 29 -7.48 -10.38 6.27
N THR A 30 -6.68 -10.38 7.34
CA THR A 30 -5.27 -10.77 7.33
C THR A 30 -5.02 -12.17 6.76
N ASP A 31 -5.85 -13.16 7.12
CA ASP A 31 -5.70 -14.53 6.61
C ASP A 31 -5.85 -14.61 5.09
N ALA A 32 -6.93 -14.02 4.56
CA ALA A 32 -7.18 -13.98 3.13
C ALA A 32 -6.11 -13.17 2.40
N TYR A 33 -5.72 -12.02 2.97
CA TYR A 33 -4.66 -11.17 2.41
C TYR A 33 -3.31 -11.88 2.36
N TYR A 34 -2.97 -12.65 3.40
CA TYR A 34 -1.75 -13.46 3.46
C TYR A 34 -1.74 -14.56 2.39
N GLN A 35 -2.87 -15.26 2.18
CA GLN A 35 -3.00 -16.25 1.11
C GLN A 35 -2.88 -15.61 -0.28
N GLU A 36 -3.58 -14.51 -0.53
CA GLU A 36 -3.49 -13.75 -1.79
C GLU A 36 -2.04 -13.35 -2.12
N LEU A 37 -1.28 -12.90 -1.11
CA LEU A 37 0.14 -12.54 -1.23
C LEU A 37 1.02 -13.75 -1.56
N ARG A 38 0.77 -14.89 -0.91
CA ARG A 38 1.54 -16.12 -1.14
C ARG A 38 1.30 -16.66 -2.55
N ASP A 39 0.04 -16.68 -2.99
CA ASP A 39 -0.33 -17.13 -4.35
C ASP A 39 0.25 -16.21 -5.43
N SER A 40 0.32 -14.90 -5.15
CA SER A 40 0.95 -13.91 -6.04
C SER A 40 2.46 -14.11 -6.12
N LEU A 41 3.11 -14.47 -5.02
CA LEU A 41 4.54 -14.73 -4.99
C LEU A 41 4.95 -15.96 -5.78
N ASP A 42 4.09 -16.97 -5.87
CA ASP A 42 4.36 -18.13 -6.70
C ASP A 42 4.43 -17.82 -8.20
N ARG A 43 3.82 -16.71 -8.62
CA ARG A 43 3.84 -16.20 -10.00
C ARG A 43 4.98 -15.19 -10.24
N THR A 44 5.74 -14.83 -9.21
CA THR A 44 6.79 -13.79 -9.27
C THR A 44 8.15 -14.39 -9.70
N PRO A 45 8.96 -13.68 -10.52
CA PRO A 45 10.31 -14.13 -10.90
C PRO A 45 11.24 -14.43 -9.72
N GLY A 46 12.15 -15.40 -9.89
CA GLY A 46 12.87 -16.08 -8.80
C GLY A 46 13.64 -15.20 -7.81
N TYR A 47 14.24 -14.08 -8.25
CA TYR A 47 15.00 -13.19 -7.36
C TYR A 47 14.09 -12.53 -6.32
N PHE A 48 12.97 -11.94 -6.75
CA PHE A 48 12.00 -11.33 -5.85
C PHE A 48 11.25 -12.37 -5.03
N LYS A 49 10.94 -13.53 -5.63
CA LYS A 49 10.29 -14.64 -4.94
C LYS A 49 11.05 -15.03 -3.67
N ASN A 50 12.36 -15.24 -3.75
CA ASN A 50 13.19 -15.67 -2.62
C ASN A 50 13.31 -14.60 -1.52
N PHE A 51 13.35 -13.32 -1.91
CA PHE A 51 13.42 -12.23 -0.94
C PHE A 51 12.10 -12.10 -0.15
N PHE A 52 10.97 -12.12 -0.84
CA PHE A 52 9.66 -11.98 -0.21
C PHE A 52 9.20 -13.25 0.50
N SER A 53 9.54 -14.44 0.00
CA SER A 53 9.19 -15.71 0.65
C SER A 53 9.78 -15.79 2.06
N ARG A 54 11.08 -15.48 2.21
CA ARG A 54 11.77 -15.46 3.51
C ARG A 54 11.15 -14.46 4.50
N ARG A 55 10.63 -13.34 4.02
CA ARG A 55 9.95 -12.35 4.87
C ARG A 55 8.58 -12.85 5.34
N ILE A 56 7.87 -13.59 4.51
CA ILE A 56 6.52 -14.08 4.78
C ILE A 56 6.52 -15.38 5.61
N GLU A 57 7.63 -16.15 5.61
CA GLU A 57 7.79 -17.36 6.42
C GLU A 57 7.44 -17.16 7.91
N ASN A 58 7.88 -16.06 8.52
CA ASN A 58 7.45 -15.70 9.87
C ASN A 58 6.22 -14.79 9.82
N ARG A 59 5.05 -15.40 9.66
CA ARG A 59 3.77 -14.70 9.52
C ARG A 59 3.52 -13.64 10.59
N ARG A 60 3.77 -13.94 11.87
CA ARG A 60 3.48 -13.01 12.99
C ARG A 60 4.38 -11.79 12.96
N ARG A 61 5.67 -11.99 12.68
CA ARG A 61 6.63 -10.90 12.50
C ARG A 61 6.27 -10.05 11.29
N TRP A 62 6.01 -10.70 10.16
CA TRP A 62 5.59 -10.05 8.93
C TRP A 62 4.34 -9.19 9.13
N GLU A 63 3.31 -9.74 9.76
CA GLU A 63 2.06 -9.02 10.03
C GLU A 63 2.30 -7.79 10.90
N THR A 64 3.12 -7.91 11.94
CA THR A 64 3.46 -6.81 12.84
C THR A 64 4.21 -5.70 12.10
N GLU A 65 5.25 -6.07 11.33
CA GLU A 65 6.03 -5.13 10.52
C GLU A 65 5.12 -4.42 9.51
N GLN A 66 4.29 -5.16 8.76
CA GLN A 66 3.38 -4.61 7.77
C GLN A 66 2.34 -3.67 8.40
N LYS A 67 1.77 -4.04 9.55
CA LYS A 67 0.81 -3.17 10.26
C LYS A 67 1.48 -1.87 10.69
N ILE A 68 2.68 -1.91 11.26
CA ILE A 68 3.45 -0.71 11.62
C ILE A 68 3.73 0.15 10.39
N PHE A 69 4.26 -0.44 9.30
CA PHE A 69 4.51 0.29 8.06
C PHE A 69 3.23 0.88 7.45
N SER A 70 2.11 0.16 7.52
CA SER A 70 0.83 0.65 7.00
C SER A 70 0.33 1.87 7.76
N LEU A 71 0.58 1.99 9.07
CA LEU A 71 0.21 3.18 9.84
C LEU A 71 0.98 4.42 9.36
N PHE A 72 2.30 4.29 9.18
CA PHE A 72 3.11 5.37 8.61
C PHE A 72 2.67 5.72 7.19
N GLY A 73 2.37 4.71 6.36
CA GLY A 73 1.88 4.90 5.01
C GLY A 73 0.51 5.58 4.96
N ILE A 74 -0.43 5.22 5.84
CA ILE A 74 -1.74 5.87 5.94
C ILE A 74 -1.56 7.35 6.28
N ALA A 75 -0.75 7.67 7.28
CA ALA A 75 -0.47 9.05 7.66
C ALA A 75 0.13 9.85 6.48
N ALA A 76 1.13 9.28 5.80
CA ALA A 76 1.77 9.92 4.65
C ALA A 76 0.78 10.15 3.49
N VAL A 77 -0.05 9.15 3.17
CA VAL A 77 -1.06 9.25 2.11
C VAL A 77 -2.12 10.30 2.45
N LEU A 78 -2.57 10.40 3.69
CA LEU A 78 -3.53 11.43 4.10
C LEU A 78 -2.93 12.83 3.96
N ILE A 79 -1.71 13.05 4.46
CA ILE A 79 -1.00 14.32 4.32
C ILE A 79 -0.84 14.67 2.84
N ALA A 80 -0.38 13.73 2.02
CA ALA A 80 -0.14 13.96 0.61
C ALA A 80 -1.44 14.27 -0.16
N ASN A 81 -2.56 13.59 0.13
CA ASN A 81 -3.85 13.92 -0.47
C ASN A 81 -4.30 15.34 -0.13
N VAL A 82 -4.17 15.76 1.13
CA VAL A 82 -4.49 17.14 1.53
C VAL A 82 -3.63 18.14 0.76
N MET A 83 -2.32 17.88 0.64
CA MET A 83 -1.40 18.76 -0.09
C MET A 83 -1.75 18.84 -1.59
N VAL A 84 -2.04 17.70 -2.23
CA VAL A 84 -2.38 17.62 -3.66
C VAL A 84 -3.71 18.31 -3.94
N ILE A 85 -4.74 18.07 -3.13
CA ILE A 85 -6.05 18.72 -3.29
C ILE A 85 -5.93 20.22 -3.07
N ARG A 86 -5.20 20.66 -2.03
CA ARG A 86 -4.96 22.08 -1.77
C ARG A 86 -4.25 22.74 -2.95
N ALA A 87 -3.19 22.12 -3.47
CA ALA A 87 -2.47 22.62 -4.63
C ALA A 87 -3.37 22.72 -5.89
N TYR A 88 -4.31 21.79 -6.06
CA TYR A 88 -5.27 21.80 -7.16
C TYR A 88 -6.30 22.94 -7.05
N LEU A 89 -6.86 23.16 -5.85
CA LEU A 89 -7.87 24.20 -5.62
C LEU A 89 -7.25 25.62 -5.71
N GLY A 90 -5.99 25.77 -5.27
CA GLY A 90 -5.29 27.06 -5.20
C GLY A 90 -5.35 27.62 -3.79
#